data_AF-A0A379AB62-F1
#
_entry.id   AF-A0A379AB62-F1
#
_cell.length_a   1.000
_cell.length_b   1.000
_cell.length_c   1.000
_cell.angle_alpha   90.00
_cell.angle_beta   90.00
_cell.angle_gamma   90.00
#
_symmetry.space_group_name_H-M   'P 1'
#
loop_
_entity.id
_entity.type
_entity.pdbx_description
1 polymer ?
#
loop_
_entity_poly.entity_id
_entity_poly.type
_entity_poly.pdbx_seq_one_letter_code
_entity_poly.pdbx_strand_id
1 'polypeptide(L)'
;MQIRVFSWQQNNGQEQYQTQQQVVASPPMVRMEPGQKQLVRLIKQTPPAAGKELAYRVVLDEIPTPRNPGENQAGLTFQMRYSVPLFVYGTGLNTDSARPALRWQQVSEGGRRWLQLTNSGSGHARLSNVAIGGRQTGRRLVRLCAG
;
A
#
# COMPACT_ATOMS: atom_id res chain seq x y z
N MET A 1 -12.58 -5.77 14.15
CA MET A 1 -11.56 -5.21 13.24
C MET A 1 -11.67 -3.70 13.16
N GLN A 2 -10.54 -3.02 13.01
CA GLN A 2 -10.42 -1.59 12.76
C GLN A 2 -9.99 -1.37 11.30
N ILE A 3 -10.59 -0.39 10.63
CA ILE A 3 -10.23 0.02 9.27
C ILE A 3 -9.64 1.42 9.30
N ARG A 4 -8.46 1.59 8.70
CA ARG A 4 -7.74 2.88 8.58
C ARG A 4 -7.28 3.09 7.15
N VAL A 5 -7.20 4.35 6.72
CA VAL A 5 -6.70 4.72 5.39
C VAL A 5 -5.55 5.70 5.56
N PHE A 6 -4.36 5.28 5.17
CA PHE A 6 -3.15 6.13 5.21
C PHE A 6 -2.84 6.64 3.81
N SER A 7 -2.41 7.90 3.68
CA SER A 7 -1.73 8.33 2.45
C SER A 7 -0.44 7.53 2.33
N TRP A 8 -0.10 7.19 1.09
CA TRP A 8 1.04 6.34 0.79
C TRP A 8 1.94 7.04 -0.22
N GLN A 9 3.17 7.33 0.21
CA GLN A 9 4.21 7.91 -0.64
C GLN A 9 5.48 7.08 -0.51
N GLN A 10 6.34 7.19 -1.51
CA GLN A 10 7.61 6.50 -1.51
C GLN A 10 8.73 7.48 -1.81
N ASN A 11 9.42 7.90 -0.76
CA ASN A 11 10.47 8.91 -0.81
C ASN A 11 11.82 8.23 -0.57
N ASN A 12 12.78 8.44 -1.47
CA ASN A 12 14.14 7.90 -1.37
C ASN A 12 14.20 6.38 -1.12
N GLY A 13 13.35 5.60 -1.79
CA GLY A 13 13.32 4.14 -1.61
C GLY A 13 12.58 3.64 -0.37
N GLN A 14 11.95 4.53 0.40
CA GLN A 14 11.25 4.18 1.63
C GLN A 14 9.76 4.48 1.55
N GLU A 15 8.96 3.54 2.03
CA GLU A 15 7.52 3.68 2.16
C GLU A 15 7.19 4.63 3.33
N GLN A 16 6.41 5.67 3.04
CA GLN A 16 5.94 6.64 4.01
C GLN A 16 4.41 6.60 4.08
N TYR A 17 3.91 6.49 5.30
CA TYR A 17 2.48 6.43 5.61
C TYR A 17 2.11 7.62 6.50
N GLN A 18 1.08 8.37 6.12
CA GLN A 18 0.61 9.48 6.95
C GLN A 18 -0.90 9.41 7.15
N THR A 19 -1.35 9.87 8.31
CA THR A 19 -2.78 10.07 8.58
C THR A 19 -3.31 11.17 7.67
N GLN A 20 -4.52 10.97 7.14
CA GLN A 20 -5.14 11.87 6.17
C GLN A 20 -6.67 11.81 6.29
N GLN A 21 -7.36 12.81 5.74
CA GLN A 21 -8.84 12.90 5.73
C GLN A 21 -9.44 12.92 4.30
N GLN A 22 -8.60 12.95 3.26
CA GLN A 22 -9.01 12.97 1.85
C GLN A 22 -9.82 11.73 1.45
N VAL A 23 -9.55 10.58 2.06
CA VAL A 23 -10.30 9.32 1.90
C VAL A 23 -10.61 8.74 3.28
N VAL A 24 -11.89 8.48 3.53
CA VAL A 24 -12.36 7.92 4.81
C VAL A 24 -13.04 6.57 4.60
N ALA A 25 -12.88 5.67 5.56
CA ALA A 25 -13.55 4.36 5.56
C ALA A 25 -14.80 4.41 6.47
N SER A 26 -15.90 3.80 6.00
CA SER A 26 -17.15 3.70 6.75
C SER A 26 -17.74 2.28 6.67
N PRO A 27 -18.02 1.61 7.81
CA PRO A 27 -17.69 2.05 9.16
C PRO A 27 -16.17 1.96 9.43
N PRO A 28 -15.60 2.75 10.35
CA PRO A 28 -14.18 2.68 10.71
C PRO A 28 -13.85 1.47 11.60
N MET A 29 -14.86 0.84 12.20
CA MET A 29 -14.73 -0.39 12.96
C MET A 29 -15.89 -1.32 12.63
N VAL A 30 -15.59 -2.61 12.53
CA VAL A 30 -16.57 -3.65 12.25
C VAL A 30 -16.31 -4.85 13.15
N ARG A 31 -17.38 -5.44 13.69
CA ARG A 31 -17.33 -6.80 14.23
C ARG A 31 -17.64 -7.78 13.11
N MET A 32 -16.72 -8.70 12.86
CA MET A 32 -16.93 -9.74 11.84
C MET A 32 -17.14 -11.08 12.53
N GLU A 33 -18.34 -11.62 12.33
CA GLU A 33 -18.69 -12.97 12.77
C GLU A 33 -18.28 -13.99 11.69
N PRO A 34 -18.10 -15.27 12.06
CA PRO A 34 -17.79 -16.33 11.10
C PRO A 34 -18.77 -16.37 9.93
N GLY A 35 -18.24 -16.40 8.71
CA GLY A 35 -19.05 -16.47 7.48
C GLY A 35 -19.73 -15.16 7.07
N GLN A 36 -19.68 -14.10 7.88
CA GLN A 36 -20.26 -12.82 7.51
C GLN A 36 -19.42 -12.06 6.48
N LYS A 37 -20.10 -11.24 5.68
CA LYS A 37 -19.50 -10.28 4.75
C LYS A 37 -19.89 -8.88 5.18
N GLN A 38 -18.89 -8.03 5.40
CA GLN A 38 -19.13 -6.61 5.65
C GLN A 38 -18.80 -5.79 4.40
N LEU A 39 -19.73 -4.93 3.98
CA LEU A 39 -19.42 -3.86 3.05
C LEU A 39 -18.74 -2.69 3.79
N VAL A 40 -17.52 -2.35 3.36
CA VAL A 40 -16.80 -1.14 3.81
C VAL A 40 -16.79 -0.14 2.67
N ARG A 41 -17.34 1.06 2.92
CA ARG A 41 -17.36 2.14 1.94
C ARG A 41 -16.10 2.98 2.10
N LEU A 42 -15.38 3.19 1.00
CA LEU A 42 -14.26 4.12 0.93
C LEU A 42 -14.76 5.39 0.24
N ILE A 43 -14.80 6.49 0.99
CA ILE A 43 -15.41 7.74 0.58
C ILE A 43 -14.32 8.76 0.34
N LYS A 44 -14.26 9.28 -0.89
CA LYS A 44 -13.37 10.39 -1.27
C LYS A 44 -13.98 11.70 -0.81
N GLN A 45 -13.39 12.33 0.19
CA GLN A 45 -13.80 13.66 0.68
C GLN A 45 -13.24 14.78 -0.19
N THR A 46 -11.99 14.65 -0.61
CA THR A 46 -11.32 15.63 -1.47
C THR A 46 -10.78 14.95 -2.72
N PRO A 47 -11.15 15.39 -3.93
CA PRO A 47 -10.59 14.82 -5.15
C PRO A 47 -9.11 15.22 -5.31
N PRO A 48 -8.27 14.36 -5.89
CA PRO A 48 -6.95 14.76 -6.35
C PRO A 48 -7.03 15.89 -7.38
N ALA A 49 -5.93 16.62 -7.53
CA ALA A 49 -5.76 17.55 -8.64
C ALA A 49 -5.91 16.85 -10.00
N ALA A 50 -6.35 17.59 -11.02
CA ALA A 50 -6.52 17.07 -12.37
C ALA A 50 -5.22 16.40 -12.88
N GLY A 51 -5.37 15.26 -13.55
CA GLY A 51 -4.23 14.50 -14.09
C GLY A 51 -3.33 13.83 -13.03
N LYS A 52 -3.71 13.82 -11.76
CA LYS A 52 -2.94 13.18 -10.68
C LYS A 52 -3.60 11.92 -10.14
N GLU A 53 -2.76 10.93 -9.86
CA GLU A 53 -3.08 9.76 -9.03
C GLU A 53 -2.58 10.03 -7.60
N LEU A 54 -3.42 9.73 -6.60
CA LEU A 54 -2.99 9.64 -5.20
C LEU A 54 -3.09 8.20 -4.74
N ALA A 55 -2.06 7.75 -4.03
CA ALA A 55 -1.96 6.40 -3.49
C ALA A 55 -2.26 6.40 -1.98
N TYR A 56 -2.98 5.38 -1.55
CA TYR A 56 -3.35 5.14 -0.18
C TYR A 56 -3.20 3.66 0.16
N ARG A 57 -3.17 3.38 1.46
CA ARG A 57 -3.14 2.02 1.99
C ARG A 57 -4.28 1.85 2.97
N VAL A 58 -5.21 0.97 2.61
CA VAL A 58 -6.31 0.56 3.48
C VAL A 58 -5.77 -0.54 4.38
N VAL A 59 -5.69 -0.24 5.67
CA VAL A 59 -5.19 -1.15 6.70
C VAL A 59 -6.38 -1.68 7.50
N LEU A 60 -6.51 -2.99 7.55
CA LEU A 60 -7.51 -3.69 8.34
C LEU A 60 -6.78 -4.42 9.46
N ASP A 61 -7.02 -3.99 10.70
CA ASP A 61 -6.44 -4.56 11.89
C ASP A 61 -7.46 -5.43 12.62
N GLU A 62 -7.07 -6.65 12.92
CA GLU A 62 -7.77 -7.46 13.90
C GLU A 62 -7.52 -6.91 15.30
N ILE A 63 -8.59 -6.81 16.08
CA ILE A 63 -8.50 -6.37 17.48
C ILE A 63 -8.61 -7.62 18.32
N PRO A 64 -7.63 -7.92 19.19
CA PRO A 64 -7.71 -9.07 20.07
C PRO A 64 -8.91 -8.95 21.00
N THR A 65 -9.65 -10.06 21.15
CA THR A 65 -10.65 -10.19 22.19
C THR A 65 -10.00 -10.63 23.50
N PRO A 66 -10.42 -10.10 24.66
CA PRO A 66 -9.95 -10.59 25.95
C PRO A 66 -10.25 -12.09 26.07
N ARG A 67 -9.26 -12.88 26.52
CA ARG A 67 -9.46 -14.30 26.83
C ARG A 67 -10.17 -14.45 28.18
N ASN A 68 -11.02 -15.46 28.30
CA ASN A 68 -11.61 -15.82 29.59
C ASN A 68 -10.55 -16.48 30.50
N PRO A 69 -10.48 -16.15 31.80
CA PRO A 69 -9.57 -16.82 32.72
C PRO A 69 -9.91 -18.32 32.81
N GLY A 70 -8.97 -19.20 32.45
CA GLY A 70 -9.13 -20.66 32.56
C GLY A 70 -8.86 -21.45 31.28
N GLU A 71 -8.79 -20.81 30.11
CA GLU A 71 -8.34 -21.47 28.88
C GLU A 71 -6.82 -21.69 28.90
N ASN A 72 -6.38 -22.90 28.51
CA ASN A 72 -4.98 -23.31 28.42
C ASN A 72 -4.09 -22.18 27.87
N GLN A 73 -3.19 -21.65 28.71
CA GLN A 73 -2.32 -20.52 28.36
C GLN A 73 -1.21 -20.90 27.36
N ALA A 74 -1.02 -22.19 27.10
CA ALA A 74 -0.09 -22.72 26.09
C ALA A 74 -0.70 -22.63 24.68
N GLY A 75 -0.81 -21.43 24.13
CA GLY A 75 -1.32 -21.21 22.78
C GLY A 75 -0.87 -19.89 22.17
N LEU A 76 -0.23 -19.97 21.00
CA LEU A 76 0.17 -18.81 20.19
C LEU A 76 -1.07 -18.15 19.58
N THR A 77 -1.28 -16.85 19.84
CA THR A 77 -2.34 -16.07 19.17
C THR A 77 -1.74 -15.26 18.05
N PHE A 78 -2.29 -15.42 16.86
CA PHE A 78 -2.00 -14.56 15.74
C PHE A 78 -3.03 -13.45 15.69
N GLN A 79 -2.56 -12.22 15.47
CA GLN A 79 -3.40 -11.07 15.17
C GLN A 79 -3.14 -10.67 13.73
N MET A 80 -4.19 -10.61 12.92
CA MET A 80 -4.03 -10.34 11.51
C MET A 80 -4.04 -8.84 11.22
N ARG A 81 -3.12 -8.41 10.35
CA ARG A 81 -3.11 -7.08 9.73
C ARG A 81 -3.08 -7.25 8.22
N TYR A 82 -4.11 -6.74 7.55
CA TYR A 82 -4.17 -6.71 6.09
C TYR A 82 -3.90 -5.31 5.58
N SER A 83 -3.13 -5.19 4.49
CA SER A 83 -2.85 -3.91 3.84
C SER A 83 -3.11 -4.01 2.34
N VAL A 84 -4.09 -3.26 1.86
CA VAL A 84 -4.54 -3.26 0.46
C VAL A 84 -4.24 -1.90 -0.16
N PRO A 85 -3.65 -1.84 -1.37
CA PRO A 85 -3.43 -0.57 -2.07
C PRO A 85 -4.75 0.00 -2.58
N LEU A 86 -4.89 1.32 -2.50
CA LEU A 86 -6.00 2.08 -3.04
C LEU A 86 -5.44 3.25 -3.85
N PHE A 87 -5.94 3.43 -5.08
CA PHE A 87 -5.54 4.53 -5.95
C PHE A 87 -6.78 5.37 -6.28
N VAL A 88 -6.63 6.69 -6.15
CA VAL A 88 -7.69 7.66 -6.42
C VAL A 88 -7.19 8.62 -7.49
N TYR A 89 -8.01 8.83 -8.52
CA TYR A 89 -7.67 9.65 -9.66
C TYR A 89 -8.40 11.00 -9.64
N GLY A 90 -7.68 12.05 -10.02
CA GLY A 90 -8.24 13.36 -10.35
C GLY A 90 -8.91 13.35 -11.72
N THR A 91 -9.59 14.45 -12.06
CA THR A 91 -10.26 14.59 -13.37
C THR A 91 -9.25 14.45 -14.52
N GLY A 92 -9.71 13.86 -15.63
CA GLY A 92 -8.87 13.59 -16.82
C GLY A 92 -7.92 12.40 -16.69
N LEU A 93 -7.84 11.76 -15.53
CA LEU A 93 -7.08 10.53 -15.30
C LEU A 93 -8.00 9.42 -14.78
N ASN A 94 -7.78 8.18 -15.21
CA ASN A 94 -8.48 7.01 -14.71
C ASN A 94 -7.56 5.78 -14.83
N THR A 95 -8.08 4.60 -14.46
CA THR A 95 -7.33 3.33 -14.54
C THR A 95 -6.81 3.03 -15.95
N ASP A 96 -7.53 3.46 -16.97
CA ASP A 96 -7.24 3.14 -18.37
C ASP A 96 -6.35 4.18 -19.03
N SER A 97 -6.19 5.39 -18.47
CA SER A 97 -5.31 6.44 -18.97
C SER A 97 -4.07 6.68 -18.12
N ALA A 98 -4.06 6.24 -16.86
CA ALA A 98 -2.88 6.25 -16.01
C ALA A 98 -1.80 5.32 -16.58
N ARG A 99 -0.59 5.84 -16.76
CA ARG A 99 0.53 5.10 -17.34
C ARG A 99 1.80 5.32 -16.52
N PRO A 100 2.50 4.26 -16.09
CA PRO A 100 3.82 4.40 -15.52
C PRO A 100 4.84 4.74 -16.61
N ALA A 101 5.86 5.53 -16.26
CA ALA A 101 7.01 5.82 -17.10
C ALA A 101 8.27 5.57 -16.29
N LEU A 102 8.75 4.33 -16.33
CA LEU A 102 9.86 3.87 -15.49
C LEU A 102 11.20 4.11 -16.17
N ARG A 103 12.14 4.66 -15.42
CA ARG A 103 13.57 4.69 -15.75
C ARG A 103 14.33 3.99 -14.65
N TRP A 104 15.50 3.45 -14.96
CA TRP A 104 16.34 2.80 -13.97
C TRP A 104 17.79 3.24 -14.08
N GLN A 105 18.52 3.13 -12.98
CA GLN A 105 19.96 3.32 -12.93
C GLN A 105 20.56 2.44 -11.84
N GLN A 106 21.83 2.06 -11.99
CA GLN A 106 22.56 1.40 -10.92
C GLN A 106 23.21 2.45 -10.03
N VAL A 107 22.93 2.40 -8.73
CA VAL A 107 23.52 3.29 -7.72
C VAL A 107 24.31 2.47 -6.70
N SER A 108 25.32 3.09 -6.09
CA SER A 108 26.09 2.49 -4.99
C SER A 108 25.84 3.28 -3.72
N GLU A 109 25.30 2.62 -2.70
CA GLU A 109 24.92 3.27 -1.44
C GLU A 109 25.18 2.31 -0.27
N GLY A 110 25.89 2.79 0.76
CA GLY A 110 26.28 1.96 1.90
C GLY A 110 27.16 0.76 1.51
N GLY A 111 28.02 0.91 0.50
CA GLY A 111 28.88 -0.16 -0.01
C GLY A 111 28.14 -1.27 -0.78
N ARG A 112 26.85 -1.07 -1.09
CA ARG A 112 26.02 -2.02 -1.85
C ARG A 112 25.55 -1.40 -3.17
N ARG A 113 25.49 -2.22 -4.21
CA ARG A 113 24.88 -1.84 -5.49
C ARG A 113 23.36 -2.04 -5.43
N TRP A 114 22.63 -1.06 -5.92
CA TRP A 114 21.18 -1.06 -6.02
C TRP A 114 20.76 -0.72 -7.45
N LEU A 115 19.67 -1.33 -7.90
CA LEU A 115 18.91 -0.90 -9.05
C LEU A 115 17.86 0.09 -8.57
N GLN A 116 18.07 1.37 -8.82
CA GLN A 116 17.10 2.41 -8.50
C GLN A 116 16.17 2.61 -9.69
N LEU A 117 14.86 2.56 -9.45
CA LEU A 117 13.82 2.87 -10.43
C LEU A 117 13.15 4.17 -10.07
N THR A 118 12.96 5.04 -11.06
CA THR A 118 12.18 6.27 -10.94
C THR A 118 10.96 6.17 -11.84
N ASN A 119 9.78 6.43 -11.28
CA ASN A 119 8.54 6.54 -12.06
C ASN A 119 8.19 8.02 -12.27
N SER A 120 8.31 8.50 -13.51
CA SER A 120 7.89 9.85 -13.91
C SER A 120 6.54 9.85 -14.63
N GLY A 121 5.79 8.73 -14.56
CA GLY A 121 4.49 8.57 -15.20
C GLY A 121 3.34 9.11 -14.36
N SER A 122 2.15 9.11 -14.95
CA SER A 122 0.91 9.54 -14.29
C SER A 122 0.26 8.47 -13.42
N GLY A 123 0.72 7.21 -13.52
CA GLY A 123 0.20 6.08 -12.75
C GLY A 123 1.29 5.24 -12.11
N HIS A 124 0.90 4.48 -11.09
CA HIS A 124 1.77 3.52 -10.42
C HIS A 124 2.21 2.37 -11.35
N ALA A 125 3.29 1.69 -10.95
CA ALA A 125 3.73 0.44 -11.54
C ALA A 125 3.75 -0.66 -10.48
N ARG A 126 3.22 -1.83 -10.82
CA ARG A 126 3.37 -3.04 -10.00
C ARG A 126 4.39 -3.97 -10.64
N LEU A 127 5.57 -4.03 -10.05
CA LEU A 127 6.65 -4.90 -10.50
C LEU A 127 6.59 -6.24 -9.78
N SER A 128 6.37 -7.31 -10.54
CA SER A 128 6.35 -8.68 -10.02
C SER A 128 7.72 -9.35 -10.17
N ASN A 129 8.32 -9.23 -11.35
CA ASN A 129 9.60 -9.83 -11.71
C ASN A 129 10.53 -8.77 -12.28
N VAL A 130 11.79 -8.80 -11.87
CA VAL A 130 12.85 -7.93 -12.42
C VAL A 130 13.99 -8.82 -12.87
N ALA A 131 14.45 -8.62 -14.11
CA ALA A 131 15.57 -9.34 -14.69
C ALA A 131 16.54 -8.38 -15.38
N ILE A 132 17.84 -8.68 -15.28
CA ILE A 132 18.92 -7.93 -15.93
C ILE A 132 19.68 -8.92 -16.80
N GLY A 133 19.78 -8.66 -18.11
CA GLY A 133 20.44 -9.57 -19.05
C GLY A 133 19.85 -10.98 -19.05
N GLY A 134 18.53 -11.12 -18.88
CA GLY A 134 17.83 -12.41 -18.83
C GLY A 134 17.92 -13.16 -17.50
N ARG A 135 18.70 -12.67 -16.52
CA ARG A 135 18.78 -13.27 -15.17
C ARG A 135 17.89 -12.53 -14.19
N GLN A 136 17.03 -13.27 -13.49
CA GLN A 136 16.21 -12.70 -12.43
C GLN A 136 17.09 -12.13 -11.32
N THR A 137 16.75 -10.92 -10.89
CA THR A 137 17.45 -10.22 -9.81
C THR A 137 16.61 -10.34 -8.55
N GLY A 138 17.25 -10.63 -7.42
CA GLY A 138 16.54 -10.69 -6.14
C GLY A 138 15.91 -9.35 -5.76
N ARG A 139 14.68 -9.37 -5.21
CA ARG A 139 13.94 -8.18 -4.72
C ARG A 139 14.75 -7.24 -3.83
N ARG A 140 15.77 -7.75 -3.13
CA ARG A 140 16.63 -6.97 -2.21
C ARG A 140 17.56 -5.97 -2.91
N LEU A 141 17.69 -6.03 -4.24
CA LEU A 141 18.57 -5.13 -4.99
C LEU A 141 17.79 -4.02 -5.70
N VAL A 142 16.47 -3.98 -5.59
CA VAL A 142 15.62 -3.02 -6.33
C VAL A 142 15.05 -1.99 -5.35
N ARG A 143 15.30 -0.70 -5.60
CA ARG A 143 14.69 0.42 -4.88
C ARG A 143 13.80 1.19 -5.85
N LEU A 144 12.58 1.47 -5.44
CA LEU A 144 11.66 2.32 -6.19
C LEU A 144 11.67 3.71 -5.55
N CYS A 145 11.78 4.74 -6.36
CA CYS A 145 11.64 6.14 -5.95
C CYS A 145 10.46 6.71 -6.74
N ALA A 146 9.51 7.35 -6.05
CA ALA A 146 8.55 8.21 -6.74
C ALA A 146 9.30 9.46 -7.25
N GLY A 147 9.01 9.87 -8.48
CA GLY A 147 9.52 11.10 -9.08
C GLY A 147 8.59 12.28 -8.85
#